data_AF-A0A2H3IU83-F1
#
_entry.id   AF-A0A2H3IU83-F1
#
_cell.length_a   1.000
_cell.length_b   1.000
_cell.length_c   1.000
_cell.angle_alpha   90.00
_cell.angle_beta   90.00
_cell.angle_gamma   90.00
#
_symmetry.space_group_name_H-M   'P 1'
#
loop_
_entity.id
_entity.type
_entity.pdbx_description
1 polymer ?
#
loop_
_entity_poly.entity_id
_entity_poly.type
_entity_poly.pdbx_seq_one_letter_code
_entity_poly.pdbx_strand_id
1 'polypeptide(L)'
;MTKSPELTDICNVSSCTLGTDPEAQKEYAILARTDQPQHPVLTALGGPEWFDSPKDTYKLQQRYRKRCTGCGLREMQKELLRCSGCERTYFCSKKCQRESWRSHKSGCERIREELNKIESVQQVDPLKAQQARDWMARSTMPNTTEAYINALGLHRDPSRAFTHIVLSRLEYIPSATVTDPRDRFQVVVCGVFRIVDVKKEIRALVGADPGEILRTNEGIRDDTTDAFDRDRVPLPLVSIEYGKGIPPRFSRHLIEFMALCGCEYNPEWRKLLNCTCPPGSLKLKSGAKDVEYDFSDSVVPLDL
;
A
#
# COMPACT_ATOMS: atom_id res chain seq x y z
N MET A 1 28.85 16.56 5.13
CA MET A 1 28.33 15.43 4.35
C MET A 1 27.00 15.01 4.95
N THR A 2 25.91 15.62 4.49
CA THR A 2 24.55 15.33 4.93
C THR A 2 24.08 14.04 4.27
N LYS A 3 23.84 13.00 5.06
CA LYS A 3 23.29 11.72 4.58
C LYS A 3 21.97 11.97 3.86
N SER A 4 21.85 11.45 2.63
CA SER A 4 20.59 11.40 1.88
C SER A 4 19.53 10.65 2.70
N PRO A 5 18.25 11.05 2.70
CA PRO A 5 17.20 10.25 3.33
C PRO A 5 17.13 8.90 2.60
N GLU A 6 17.37 7.81 3.32
CA GLU A 6 17.16 6.45 2.81
C GLU A 6 15.70 6.32 2.37
N LEU A 7 15.51 6.08 1.07
CA LEU A 7 14.25 5.64 0.51
C LEU A 7 13.79 4.42 1.31
N THR A 8 12.67 4.56 2.01
CA THR A 8 12.08 3.44 2.73
C THR A 8 11.53 2.45 1.70
N ASP A 9 12.35 1.52 1.25
CA ASP A 9 11.93 0.29 0.60
C ASP A 9 11.23 -0.59 1.64
N ILE A 10 10.01 -0.18 2.01
CA ILE A 10 9.05 -1.10 2.61
C ILE A 10 8.48 -1.86 1.42
N CYS A 11 9.21 -2.87 0.94
CA CYS A 11 8.67 -3.95 0.14
C CYS A 11 7.65 -4.72 1.00
N ASN A 12 6.48 -4.13 1.19
CA ASN A 12 5.31 -4.84 1.67
C ASN A 12 4.78 -5.57 0.45
N VAL A 13 5.24 -6.81 0.28
CA VAL A 13 4.57 -7.81 -0.56
C VAL A 13 3.25 -8.15 0.13
N SER A 14 2.29 -7.21 0.10
CA SER A 14 0.89 -7.54 0.27
C SER A 14 0.41 -7.93 -1.11
N SER A 15 0.21 -9.23 -1.31
CA SER A 15 -0.61 -9.77 -2.39
C SER A 15 -1.93 -9.01 -2.38
N CYS A 16 -2.05 -8.02 -3.25
CA CYS A 16 -3.28 -7.28 -3.45
C CYS A 16 -4.15 -8.24 -4.27
N THR A 17 -5.08 -8.92 -3.62
CA THR A 17 -6.09 -9.75 -4.27
C THR A 17 -7.10 -8.82 -4.92
N LEU A 18 -6.75 -8.30 -6.10
CA LEU A 18 -7.68 -7.64 -7.01
C LEU A 18 -8.09 -8.67 -8.04
N GLY A 19 -9.40 -8.92 -8.12
CA GLY A 19 -9.99 -10.07 -8.80
C GLY A 19 -10.38 -11.17 -7.81
N THR A 20 -11.54 -11.79 -8.05
CA THR A 20 -12.09 -12.91 -7.27
C THR A 20 -11.00 -13.93 -6.96
N ASP A 21 -10.62 -14.00 -5.69
CA ASP A 21 -9.62 -14.95 -5.21
C ASP A 21 -10.05 -16.38 -5.62
N PRO A 22 -9.27 -17.08 -6.46
CA PRO A 22 -9.58 -18.46 -6.85
C PRO A 22 -9.70 -19.39 -5.64
N GLU A 23 -9.06 -19.03 -4.51
CA GLU A 23 -9.17 -19.71 -3.24
C GLU A 23 -10.53 -19.45 -2.57
N ALA A 24 -11.03 -18.21 -2.59
CA ALA A 24 -12.38 -17.87 -2.12
C ALA A 24 -13.49 -18.58 -2.94
N GLN A 25 -13.30 -18.77 -4.24
CA GLN A 25 -14.24 -19.50 -5.09
C GLN A 25 -14.24 -21.01 -4.80
N LYS A 26 -13.09 -21.57 -4.43
CA LYS A 26 -12.99 -22.96 -3.91
C LYS A 26 -13.62 -23.09 -2.54
N GLU A 27 -13.40 -22.13 -1.64
CA GLU A 27 -14.03 -22.09 -0.31
C GLU A 27 -15.57 -22.00 -0.41
N TYR A 28 -16.08 -21.18 -1.33
CA TYR A 28 -17.52 -21.12 -1.65
C TYR A 28 -18.06 -22.48 -2.08
N ALA A 29 -17.38 -23.17 -3.02
CA ALA A 29 -17.80 -24.49 -3.48
C ALA A 29 -17.87 -25.54 -2.35
N ILE A 30 -16.94 -25.47 -1.39
CA ILE A 30 -16.89 -26.37 -0.23
C ILE A 30 -18.04 -26.10 0.77
N LEU A 31 -18.44 -24.84 0.94
CA LEU A 31 -19.42 -24.41 1.94
C LEU A 31 -20.86 -24.33 1.42
N ALA A 32 -21.05 -23.92 0.17
CA ALA A 32 -22.36 -23.76 -0.46
C ALA A 32 -23.00 -25.10 -0.82
N ARG A 33 -22.18 -26.13 -1.12
CA ARG A 33 -22.56 -27.52 -1.40
C ARG A 33 -23.87 -27.63 -2.19
N THR A 34 -23.83 -27.32 -3.49
CA THR A 34 -25.02 -27.26 -4.37
C THR A 34 -25.90 -28.50 -4.36
N ASP A 35 -25.33 -29.68 -4.07
CA ASP A 35 -26.04 -30.98 -4.05
C ASP A 35 -26.25 -31.56 -2.64
N GLN A 36 -25.95 -30.79 -1.58
CA GLN A 36 -26.14 -31.21 -0.19
C GLN A 36 -26.85 -30.11 0.61
N PRO A 37 -27.42 -30.43 1.79
CA PRO A 37 -27.84 -29.38 2.72
C PRO A 37 -26.67 -28.43 3.03
N GLN A 38 -27.01 -27.14 3.13
CA GLN A 38 -26.07 -26.06 3.39
C GLN A 38 -25.18 -26.38 4.59
N HIS A 39 -23.88 -26.11 4.46
CA HIS A 39 -22.95 -26.42 5.54
C HIS A 39 -23.27 -25.60 6.79
N PRO A 40 -23.28 -26.19 8.02
CA PRO A 40 -23.62 -25.47 9.25
C PRO A 40 -22.78 -24.22 9.49
N VAL A 41 -21.52 -24.20 9.03
CA VAL A 41 -20.67 -23.00 9.10
C VAL A 41 -21.22 -21.88 8.21
N LEU A 42 -21.68 -22.18 6.99
CA LEU A 42 -22.25 -21.16 6.11
C LEU A 42 -23.55 -20.61 6.69
N THR A 43 -24.40 -21.46 7.26
CA THR A 43 -25.60 -21.03 7.98
C THR A 43 -25.26 -20.13 9.17
N ALA A 44 -24.24 -20.48 9.97
CA ALA A 44 -23.78 -19.65 11.08
C ALA A 44 -23.16 -18.31 10.64
N LEU A 45 -22.61 -18.24 9.43
CA LEU A 45 -22.05 -17.02 8.84
C LEU A 45 -23.13 -16.11 8.21
N GLY A 46 -24.39 -16.55 8.16
CA GLY A 46 -25.50 -15.77 7.61
C GLY A 46 -25.91 -16.15 6.17
N GLY A 47 -25.45 -17.30 5.68
CA GLY A 47 -25.82 -17.82 4.37
C GLY A 47 -24.87 -17.41 3.23
N PRO A 48 -25.23 -17.70 1.97
CA PRO A 48 -24.37 -17.46 0.81
C PRO A 48 -24.03 -15.98 0.61
N GLU A 49 -24.91 -15.07 1.02
CA GLU A 49 -24.71 -13.61 1.00
C GLU A 49 -23.47 -13.16 1.79
N TRP A 50 -22.96 -14.00 2.71
CA TRP A 50 -21.71 -13.73 3.42
C TRP A 50 -20.51 -13.57 2.46
N PHE A 51 -20.53 -14.26 1.32
CA PHE A 51 -19.49 -14.15 0.29
C PHE A 51 -19.66 -12.93 -0.62
N ASP A 52 -20.86 -12.37 -0.71
CA ASP A 52 -21.16 -11.21 -1.56
C ASP A 52 -20.59 -9.91 -0.99
N SER A 53 -20.18 -9.91 0.28
CA SER A 53 -19.57 -8.74 0.94
C SER A 53 -18.60 -9.18 2.04
N PRO A 54 -17.38 -9.63 1.68
CA PRO A 54 -16.33 -9.85 2.67
C PRO A 54 -16.16 -8.58 3.49
N LYS A 55 -16.40 -8.66 4.81
CA LYS A 55 -16.24 -7.50 5.70
C LYS A 55 -14.76 -7.16 5.83
N ASP A 56 -14.23 -6.36 4.91
CA ASP A 56 -12.85 -5.84 4.94
C ASP A 56 -12.69 -4.73 6.00
N THR A 57 -12.84 -5.13 7.25
CA THR A 57 -12.67 -4.25 8.40
C THR A 57 -11.18 -4.07 8.71
N TYR A 58 -10.83 -2.90 9.25
CA TYR A 58 -9.49 -2.64 9.78
C TYR A 58 -8.97 -3.75 10.72
N LYS A 59 -9.85 -4.26 11.60
CA LYS A 59 -9.50 -5.34 12.54
C LYS A 59 -9.14 -6.64 11.82
N LEU A 60 -9.85 -6.98 10.76
CA LEU A 60 -9.58 -8.16 9.95
C LEU A 60 -8.24 -8.03 9.21
N GLN A 61 -8.00 -6.90 8.55
CA GLN A 61 -6.70 -6.62 7.91
C GLN A 61 -5.53 -6.70 8.89
N GLN A 62 -5.68 -6.13 10.09
CA GLN A 62 -4.68 -6.21 11.14
C GLN A 62 -4.37 -7.65 11.53
N ARG A 63 -5.38 -8.51 11.70
CA ARG A 63 -5.19 -9.93 12.00
C ARG A 63 -4.44 -10.66 10.88
N TYR A 64 -4.80 -10.42 9.61
CA TYR A 64 -4.10 -11.04 8.48
C TYR A 64 -2.62 -10.65 8.39
N ARG A 65 -2.24 -9.47 8.89
CA ARG A 65 -0.86 -8.97 8.87
C ARG A 65 -0.03 -9.40 10.06
N LYS A 66 -0.68 -9.72 11.19
CA LYS A 66 -0.03 -10.28 12.36
C LYS A 66 0.47 -11.69 12.06
N ARG A 67 1.70 -11.75 11.58
CA ARG A 67 2.44 -12.99 11.32
C ARG A 67 3.86 -12.90 11.86
N CYS A 68 4.42 -14.06 12.20
CA CYS A 68 5.81 -14.17 12.58
C CYS A 68 6.71 -13.73 11.42
N THR A 69 7.59 -12.76 11.64
CA THR A 69 8.54 -12.31 10.60
C THR A 69 9.57 -13.38 10.24
N GLY A 70 9.88 -14.31 11.15
CA GLY A 70 10.85 -15.37 10.88
C GLY A 70 10.29 -16.59 10.14
N CYS A 71 9.02 -16.95 10.35
CA CYS A 71 8.46 -18.19 9.78
C CYS A 71 7.05 -18.05 9.19
N GLY A 72 6.46 -16.86 9.18
CA GLY A 72 5.15 -16.60 8.57
C GLY A 72 3.93 -17.11 9.35
N LEU A 73 4.11 -17.84 10.46
CA LEU A 73 2.99 -18.31 11.29
C LEU A 73 2.10 -17.15 11.75
N ARG A 74 0.78 -17.33 11.61
CA ARG A 74 -0.24 -16.36 12.00
C ARG A 74 -0.67 -16.55 13.46
N GLU A 75 -1.29 -15.52 14.03
CA GLU A 75 -1.81 -15.53 15.41
C GLU A 75 -2.76 -16.72 15.68
N MET A 76 -3.55 -17.14 14.69
CA MET A 76 -4.45 -18.30 14.82
C MET A 76 -3.71 -19.63 14.93
N GLN A 77 -2.46 -19.71 14.45
CA GLN A 77 -1.66 -20.94 14.49
C GLN A 77 -0.78 -21.00 15.75
N LYS A 78 -0.33 -19.84 16.23
CA LYS A 78 0.52 -19.74 17.40
C LYS A 78 0.49 -18.33 17.97
N GLU A 79 0.53 -18.22 19.29
CA GLU A 79 0.70 -16.93 19.97
C GLU A 79 1.98 -16.23 19.50
N LEU A 80 1.85 -14.94 19.19
CA LEU A 80 2.92 -14.11 18.68
C LEU A 80 3.41 -13.13 19.75
N LEU A 81 4.73 -13.13 19.97
CA LEU A 81 5.43 -12.18 20.80
C LEU A 81 5.71 -10.91 19.99
N ARG A 82 5.42 -9.76 20.59
CA ARG A 82 5.74 -8.45 20.03
C ARG A 82 7.19 -8.08 20.38
N CYS A 83 7.94 -7.55 19.41
CA CYS A 83 9.27 -7.01 19.70
C CYS A 83 9.16 -5.87 20.73
N SER A 84 9.84 -6.00 21.87
CA SER A 84 9.83 -4.98 22.94
C SER A 84 10.51 -3.67 22.54
N GLY A 85 11.36 -3.71 21.50
CA GLY A 85 12.11 -2.54 21.07
C GLY A 85 11.33 -1.60 20.15
N CYS A 86 10.57 -2.15 19.19
CA CYS A 86 9.87 -1.37 18.18
C CYS A 86 8.35 -1.49 18.27
N GLU A 87 7.85 -2.48 19.01
CA GLU A 87 6.42 -2.76 19.20
C GLU A 87 5.59 -3.01 17.92
N ARG A 88 6.24 -3.16 16.76
CA ARG A 88 5.56 -3.28 15.46
C ARG A 88 5.77 -4.63 14.77
N THR A 89 6.79 -5.38 15.16
CA THR A 89 7.15 -6.67 14.55
C THR A 89 6.80 -7.83 15.49
N TYR A 90 6.33 -8.94 14.91
CA TYR A 90 5.83 -10.09 15.64
C TYR A 90 6.69 -11.33 15.38
N PHE A 91 6.87 -12.16 16.42
CA PHE A 91 7.64 -13.40 16.37
C PHE A 91 6.96 -14.49 17.17
N CYS A 92 6.88 -15.71 16.67
CA CYS A 92 6.30 -16.82 17.44
C CYS A 92 7.26 -17.39 18.51
N SER A 93 8.52 -16.94 18.53
CA SER A 93 9.54 -17.37 19.49
C SER A 93 10.75 -16.44 19.51
N LYS A 94 11.53 -16.50 20.60
CA LYS A 94 12.86 -15.85 20.68
C LYS A 94 13.87 -16.41 19.67
N LYS A 95 13.63 -17.61 19.12
CA LYS A 95 14.46 -18.19 18.05
C LYS A 95 14.23 -17.42 16.75
N CYS A 96 12.98 -17.31 16.31
CA CYS A 96 12.62 -16.54 15.11
C CYS A 96 13.04 -15.06 15.22
N GLN A 97 12.93 -14.45 16.41
CA GLN A 97 13.42 -13.09 16.62
C GLN A 97 14.93 -12.96 16.38
N ARG A 98 15.74 -13.90 16.88
CA ARG A 98 17.21 -13.89 16.71
C ARG A 98 17.60 -14.15 15.27
N GLU A 99 16.95 -15.08 14.60
CA GLU A 99 17.19 -15.40 13.19
C GLU A 99 16.87 -14.21 12.28
N SER A 100 15.75 -13.52 12.52
CA SER A 100 15.38 -12.31 11.79
C SER A 100 16.11 -11.05 12.25
N TRP A 101 16.99 -11.09 13.26
CA TRP A 101 17.58 -9.88 13.83
C TRP A 101 18.41 -9.09 12.81
N ARG A 102 19.15 -9.78 11.94
CA ARG A 102 19.99 -9.12 10.91
C ARG A 102 19.18 -8.22 9.99
N SER A 103 18.02 -8.69 9.53
CA SER A 103 17.12 -7.91 8.66
C SER A 103 16.19 -6.97 9.45
N HIS A 104 15.90 -7.28 10.71
CA HIS A 104 15.01 -6.48 11.55
C HIS A 104 15.70 -5.26 12.21
N LYS A 105 16.99 -5.35 12.53
CA LYS A 105 17.68 -4.41 13.42
C LYS A 105 17.52 -2.95 13.01
N SER A 106 17.84 -2.61 11.77
CA SER A 106 17.76 -1.22 11.27
C SER A 106 16.34 -0.67 11.33
N GLY A 107 15.36 -1.46 10.89
CA GLY A 107 13.94 -1.12 10.99
C GLY A 107 13.47 -0.97 12.45
N CYS A 108 13.98 -1.81 13.35
CA CYS A 108 13.68 -1.75 14.78
C CYS A 108 14.19 -0.47 15.43
N GLU A 109 15.44 -0.10 15.15
CA GLU A 109 16.07 1.12 15.67
C GLU A 109 15.35 2.37 15.17
N ARG A 110 15.07 2.44 13.86
CA ARG A 110 14.30 3.57 13.27
C ARG A 110 12.93 3.73 13.91
N ILE A 111 12.16 2.65 14.03
CA ILE A 111 10.82 2.68 14.64
C ILE A 111 10.91 3.10 16.10
N ARG A 112 11.91 2.62 16.85
CA ARG A 112 12.10 3.01 18.25
C ARG A 112 12.40 4.50 18.38
N GLU A 113 13.26 5.04 17.54
CA GLU A 113 13.54 6.48 17.52
C GLU A 113 12.30 7.30 17.18
N GLU A 114 11.49 6.86 16.22
CA GLU A 114 10.21 7.50 15.88
C GLU A 114 9.25 7.49 17.08
N LEU A 115 9.14 6.37 17.80
CA LEU A 115 8.30 6.26 19.01
C LEU A 115 8.77 7.20 20.12
N ASN A 116 10.08 7.28 20.37
CA ASN A 116 10.65 8.19 21.37
C ASN A 116 10.37 9.67 21.02
N LYS A 117 10.46 10.04 19.74
CA LYS A 117 10.12 11.39 19.26
C LYS A 117 8.63 11.69 19.44
N ILE A 118 7.77 10.72 19.20
CA ILE A 118 6.33 10.85 19.41
C ILE A 118 6.02 11.08 20.90
N GLU A 119 6.68 10.33 21.78
CA GLU A 119 6.48 10.46 23.23
C GLU A 119 6.95 11.82 23.76
N SER A 120 8.06 12.36 23.25
CA SER A 120 8.49 13.70 23.64
C SER A 120 7.52 14.80 23.15
N VAL A 121 6.96 14.65 21.95
CA VAL A 121 5.94 15.57 21.42
C VAL A 121 4.64 15.46 22.19
N GLN A 122 4.28 14.29 22.73
CA GLN A 122 3.03 14.07 23.47
C GLN A 122 2.85 15.03 24.65
N GLN A 123 3.94 15.41 25.32
CA GLN A 123 3.91 16.31 26.47
C GLN A 123 3.63 17.77 26.09
N VAL A 124 3.98 18.17 24.86
CA VAL A 124 3.89 19.55 24.38
C VAL A 124 2.68 19.76 23.46
N ASP A 125 2.44 18.81 22.57
CA ASP A 125 1.38 18.84 21.57
C ASP A 125 0.76 17.44 21.41
N PRO A 126 -0.24 17.11 22.24
CA PRO A 126 -0.91 15.81 22.21
C PRO A 126 -1.53 15.47 20.85
N LEU A 127 -2.05 16.46 20.13
CA LEU A 127 -2.70 16.26 18.83
C LEU A 127 -1.67 15.90 17.76
N LYS A 128 -0.55 16.60 17.72
CA LYS A 128 0.55 16.30 16.80
C LYS A 128 1.19 14.94 17.09
N ALA A 129 1.34 14.58 18.37
CA ALA A 129 1.79 13.25 18.75
C ALA A 129 0.80 12.16 18.32
N GLN A 130 -0.51 12.41 18.44
CA GLN A 130 -1.54 11.51 17.94
C GLN A 130 -1.48 11.36 16.41
N GLN A 131 -1.39 12.47 15.68
CA GLN A 131 -1.22 12.48 14.22
C GLN A 131 -0.01 11.63 13.81
N ALA A 132 1.13 11.78 14.48
CA ALA A 132 2.32 11.00 14.18
C ALA A 132 2.14 9.49 14.46
N ARG A 133 1.48 9.11 15.56
CA ARG A 133 1.16 7.69 15.86
C ARG A 133 0.25 7.08 14.82
N ASP A 134 -0.78 7.82 14.43
CA ASP A 134 -1.76 7.39 13.44
C ASP A 134 -1.09 7.25 12.07
N TRP A 135 -0.22 8.20 11.70
CA TRP A 135 0.52 8.16 10.44
C TRP A 135 1.42 6.94 10.34
N MET A 136 2.12 6.63 11.43
CA MET A 136 2.98 5.46 11.55
C MET A 136 2.18 4.15 11.49
N ALA A 137 0.97 4.12 12.06
CA ALA A 137 0.09 2.95 11.95
C ALA A 137 -0.44 2.78 10.52
N ARG A 138 -0.80 3.88 9.84
CA ARG A 138 -1.28 3.87 8.45
C ARG A 138 -0.23 3.36 7.47
N SER A 139 1.08 3.57 7.71
CA SER A 139 2.16 3.02 6.85
C SER A 139 2.08 1.52 6.66
N THR A 140 1.33 0.83 7.51
CA THR A 140 1.14 -0.59 7.38
C THR A 140 0.05 -0.97 6.37
N MET A 141 -0.89 -0.10 5.94
CA MET A 141 -2.15 -0.32 5.15
C MET A 141 -2.01 -0.37 3.62
N PRO A 142 -2.79 -1.20 2.88
CA PRO A 142 -2.66 -1.36 1.43
C PRO A 142 -3.82 -0.74 0.64
N ASN A 143 -4.71 0.03 1.27
CA ASN A 143 -6.04 0.34 0.73
C ASN A 143 -6.02 1.20 -0.55
N THR A 144 -4.86 1.71 -0.97
CA THR A 144 -4.74 2.63 -2.11
C THR A 144 -4.31 1.94 -3.40
N THR A 145 -3.93 0.65 -3.37
CA THR A 145 -3.38 -0.03 -4.55
C THR A 145 -4.38 -0.07 -5.70
N GLU A 146 -5.62 -0.50 -5.45
CA GLU A 146 -6.68 -0.54 -6.48
C GLU A 146 -6.98 0.84 -7.07
N ALA A 147 -7.12 1.84 -6.18
CA ALA A 147 -7.34 3.21 -6.57
C ALA A 147 -6.22 3.70 -7.51
N TYR A 148 -4.95 3.42 -7.16
CA TYR A 148 -3.81 3.88 -7.93
C TYR A 148 -3.57 3.07 -9.21
N ILE A 149 -3.94 1.79 -9.28
CA ILE A 149 -3.99 1.03 -10.55
C ILE A 149 -4.93 1.70 -11.54
N ASN A 150 -6.12 2.09 -11.08
CA ASN A 150 -7.11 2.77 -11.90
C ASN A 150 -6.67 4.19 -12.26
N ALA A 151 -6.11 4.95 -11.32
CA ALA A 151 -5.58 6.29 -11.56
C ALA A 151 -4.50 6.29 -12.65
N LEU A 152 -3.53 5.38 -12.53
CA LEU A 152 -2.46 5.22 -13.50
C LEU A 152 -2.92 4.56 -14.81
N GLY A 153 -4.15 4.04 -14.87
CA GLY A 153 -4.66 3.33 -16.03
C GLY A 153 -3.83 2.09 -16.40
N LEU A 154 -3.27 1.37 -15.42
CA LEU A 154 -2.32 0.29 -15.69
C LEU A 154 -2.95 -0.89 -16.45
N HIS A 155 -4.26 -1.11 -16.31
CA HIS A 155 -5.00 -2.10 -17.09
C HIS A 155 -5.04 -1.75 -18.59
N ARG A 156 -4.93 -0.45 -18.93
CA ARG A 156 -4.94 0.05 -20.30
C ARG A 156 -3.52 0.23 -20.86
N ASP A 157 -2.62 0.76 -20.04
CA ASP A 157 -1.23 1.03 -20.40
C ASP A 157 -0.31 0.68 -19.23
N PRO A 158 0.16 -0.58 -19.14
CA PRO A 158 1.08 -1.04 -18.10
C PRO A 158 2.41 -0.28 -18.08
N SER A 159 2.84 0.30 -19.21
CA SER A 159 4.11 1.04 -19.30
C SER A 159 4.13 2.26 -18.37
N ARG A 160 2.95 2.79 -18.00
CA ARG A 160 2.81 3.91 -17.07
C ARG A 160 3.33 3.60 -15.67
N ALA A 161 3.42 2.33 -15.26
CA ALA A 161 4.05 1.93 -14.01
C ALA A 161 5.51 2.40 -13.91
N PHE A 162 6.21 2.45 -15.05
CA PHE A 162 7.63 2.81 -15.08
C PHE A 162 7.87 4.31 -15.21
N THR A 163 6.90 5.04 -15.76
CA THR A 163 7.08 6.45 -16.18
C THR A 163 6.24 7.45 -15.39
N HIS A 164 5.21 7.00 -14.68
CA HIS A 164 4.26 7.85 -13.97
C HIS A 164 4.30 7.64 -12.46
N ILE A 165 3.79 8.64 -11.73
CA ILE A 165 3.68 8.65 -10.28
C ILE A 165 2.35 9.27 -9.86
N VAL A 166 1.76 8.75 -8.79
CA VAL A 166 0.61 9.39 -8.13
C VAL A 166 1.09 10.30 -7.01
N LEU A 167 0.65 11.56 -7.02
CA LEU A 167 0.89 12.49 -5.91
C LEU A 167 -0.43 12.75 -5.19
N SER A 168 -0.45 12.55 -3.87
CA SER A 168 -1.64 12.65 -3.03
C SER A 168 -1.40 13.57 -1.84
N ARG A 169 -2.26 14.58 -1.67
CA ARG A 169 -2.26 15.43 -0.48
C ARG A 169 -3.29 14.94 0.51
N LEU A 170 -2.87 14.78 1.76
CA LEU A 170 -3.64 14.29 2.88
C LEU A 170 -4.01 15.40 3.86
N GLU A 171 -5.16 15.22 4.50
CA GLU A 171 -5.55 15.95 5.70
C GLU A 171 -5.81 14.97 6.85
N TYR A 172 -5.38 15.35 8.05
CA TYR A 172 -5.56 14.53 9.25
C TYR A 172 -6.88 14.87 9.93
N ILE A 173 -7.70 13.85 10.10
CA ILE A 173 -8.98 13.90 10.80
C ILE A 173 -8.80 13.19 12.14
N PRO A 174 -8.83 13.92 13.28
CA PRO A 174 -8.57 13.35 14.59
C PRO A 174 -9.55 12.22 14.96
N SER A 175 -9.08 11.27 15.77
CA SER A 175 -9.85 10.04 16.02
C SER A 175 -11.19 10.21 16.74
N ALA A 176 -11.43 11.36 17.38
CA ALA A 176 -12.69 11.61 18.10
C ALA A 176 -13.91 11.59 17.16
N THR A 177 -13.70 11.84 15.86
CA THR A 177 -14.76 11.88 14.84
C THR A 177 -14.78 10.64 13.94
N VAL A 178 -13.91 9.65 14.19
CA VAL A 178 -13.64 8.57 13.23
C VAL A 178 -13.58 7.20 13.91
N THR A 179 -14.47 6.29 13.48
CA THR A 179 -14.53 4.91 13.98
C THR A 179 -13.43 4.02 13.40
N ASP A 180 -13.13 4.11 12.10
CA ASP A 180 -12.09 3.32 11.44
C ASP A 180 -10.77 4.10 11.37
N PRO A 181 -9.66 3.61 11.95
CA PRO A 181 -8.38 4.32 11.91
C PRO A 181 -7.86 4.65 10.50
N ARG A 182 -8.33 3.96 9.45
CA ARG A 182 -7.99 4.22 8.05
C ARG A 182 -8.49 5.59 7.59
N ASP A 183 -9.62 6.03 8.13
CA ASP A 183 -10.31 7.28 7.74
C ASP A 183 -9.75 8.51 8.46
N ARG A 184 -8.76 8.34 9.35
CA ARG A 184 -8.06 9.47 10.01
C ARG A 184 -7.18 10.27 9.07
N PHE A 185 -6.93 9.76 7.87
CA PHE A 185 -6.23 10.50 6.82
C PHE A 185 -7.06 10.46 5.54
N GLN A 186 -7.58 11.62 5.17
CA GLN A 186 -8.37 11.77 3.96
C GLN A 186 -7.47 12.30 2.84
N VAL A 187 -7.52 11.66 1.67
CA VAL A 187 -6.94 12.22 0.45
C VAL A 187 -7.84 13.35 -0.01
N VAL A 188 -7.37 14.59 0.07
CA VAL A 188 -8.19 15.76 -0.31
C VAL A 188 -8.00 16.15 -1.76
N VAL A 189 -6.79 15.95 -2.29
CA VAL A 189 -6.49 16.09 -3.72
C VAL A 189 -5.45 15.06 -4.14
N CYS A 190 -5.56 14.54 -5.35
CA CYS A 190 -4.56 13.68 -5.97
C CYS A 190 -4.48 13.94 -7.49
N GLY A 191 -3.38 13.50 -8.10
CA GLY A 191 -3.21 13.58 -9.56
C GLY A 191 -2.11 12.63 -10.03
N VAL A 192 -2.08 12.39 -11.34
CA VAL A 192 -1.13 11.50 -12.00
C VAL A 192 -0.18 12.33 -12.83
N PHE A 193 1.12 12.10 -12.67
CA PHE A 193 2.16 12.90 -13.32
C PHE A 193 3.22 12.01 -13.94
N ARG A 194 3.80 12.44 -15.05
CA ARG A 194 5.04 11.82 -15.54
C ARG A 194 6.16 12.16 -14.56
N ILE A 195 6.92 11.17 -14.13
CA ILE A 195 8.04 11.34 -13.17
C ILE A 195 9.02 12.42 -13.66
N VAL A 196 9.21 12.50 -14.97
CA VAL A 196 10.12 13.47 -15.60
C VAL A 196 9.67 14.92 -15.47
N ASP A 197 8.36 15.17 -15.34
CA ASP A 197 7.79 16.52 -15.27
C ASP A 197 7.75 17.05 -13.83
N VAL A 198 7.73 16.15 -12.83
CA VAL A 198 7.59 16.50 -11.40
C VAL A 198 8.86 16.25 -10.60
N LYS A 199 10.03 16.29 -11.25
CA LYS A 199 11.33 16.05 -10.61
C LYS A 199 11.61 16.99 -9.43
N LYS A 200 11.20 18.26 -9.55
CA LYS A 200 11.42 19.28 -8.52
C LYS A 200 10.54 19.01 -7.29
N GLU A 201 9.29 18.61 -7.52
CA GLU A 201 8.34 18.24 -6.47
C GLU A 201 8.80 16.99 -5.73
N ILE A 202 9.23 15.95 -6.44
CA ILE A 202 9.75 14.72 -5.82
C ILE A 202 10.93 15.04 -4.90
N ARG A 203 11.91 15.82 -5.37
CA ARG A 203 13.06 16.24 -4.57
C ARG A 203 12.65 17.09 -3.36
N ALA A 204 11.71 18.02 -3.56
CA ALA A 204 11.24 18.90 -2.49
C ALA A 204 10.43 18.15 -1.40
N LEU A 205 9.65 17.14 -1.79
CA LEU A 205 8.82 16.37 -0.87
C LEU A 205 9.65 15.32 -0.14
N VAL A 206 10.31 14.42 -0.86
CA VAL A 206 10.91 13.22 -0.25
C VAL A 206 12.44 13.20 -0.29
N GLY A 207 13.08 14.21 -0.88
CA GLY A 207 14.54 14.26 -1.02
C GLY A 207 15.12 13.19 -1.98
N ALA A 208 14.26 12.41 -2.62
CA ALA A 208 14.65 11.36 -3.56
C ALA A 208 15.17 11.95 -4.88
N ASP A 209 16.16 11.30 -5.49
CA ASP A 209 16.53 11.60 -6.87
C ASP A 209 15.55 10.93 -7.84
N PRO A 210 14.80 11.68 -8.68
CA PRO A 210 13.90 11.10 -9.66
C PRO A 210 14.63 10.22 -10.68
N GLY A 211 15.92 10.47 -10.93
CA GLY A 211 16.74 9.60 -11.77
C GLY A 211 16.96 8.23 -11.15
N GLU A 212 17.09 8.15 -9.82
CA GLU A 212 17.18 6.88 -9.09
C GLU A 212 15.86 6.10 -9.19
N ILE A 213 14.72 6.78 -9.01
CA ILE A 213 13.39 6.15 -9.15
C ILE A 213 13.26 5.49 -10.54
N LEU A 214 13.62 6.22 -11.60
CA LEU A 214 13.56 5.72 -12.98
C LEU A 214 14.54 4.56 -13.21
N ARG A 215 15.79 4.67 -12.77
CA ARG A 215 16.78 3.57 -12.90
C ARG A 215 16.35 2.31 -12.16
N THR A 216 15.76 2.44 -10.96
CA THR A 216 15.22 1.29 -10.23
C THR A 216 14.02 0.69 -10.96
N ASN A 217 13.14 1.52 -11.54
CA ASN A 217 12.03 1.05 -12.36
C ASN A 217 12.55 0.27 -13.59
N GLU A 218 13.58 0.78 -14.26
CA GLU A 218 14.25 0.12 -15.39
C GLU A 218 14.90 -1.20 -14.96
N GLY A 219 15.62 -1.25 -13.84
CA GLY A 219 16.22 -2.48 -13.31
C GLY A 219 15.19 -3.58 -13.04
N ILE A 220 14.00 -3.22 -12.49
CA ILE A 220 12.89 -4.18 -12.30
C ILE A 220 12.45 -4.79 -13.64
N ARG A 221 12.40 -3.97 -14.70
CA ARG A 221 12.03 -4.42 -16.04
C ARG A 221 13.11 -5.31 -16.64
N ASP A 222 14.38 -4.95 -16.48
CA ASP A 222 15.49 -5.64 -17.11
C ASP A 222 15.80 -6.99 -16.44
N ASP A 223 15.79 -7.06 -15.10
CA ASP A 223 16.03 -8.29 -14.31
C ASP A 223 15.03 -9.42 -14.62
N THR A 224 13.87 -9.09 -15.19
CA THR A 224 12.81 -10.04 -15.54
C THR A 224 12.79 -10.45 -17.00
N THR A 225 13.50 -9.74 -17.89
CA THR A 225 13.63 -10.12 -19.31
C THR A 225 14.59 -11.28 -19.56
N ASP A 226 15.53 -11.53 -18.63
CA ASP A 226 16.48 -12.66 -18.67
C ASP A 226 15.88 -13.98 -18.14
N ALA A 227 14.74 -13.93 -17.44
CA ALA A 227 13.98 -15.10 -17.06
C ALA A 227 12.99 -15.44 -18.18
N PHE A 228 12.86 -16.72 -18.53
CA PHE A 228 12.04 -17.28 -19.62
C PHE A 228 10.51 -17.00 -19.58
N ASP A 229 10.04 -16.00 -18.83
CA ASP A 229 8.63 -15.75 -18.56
C ASP A 229 8.32 -14.24 -18.62
N ARG A 230 8.15 -13.73 -19.86
CA ARG A 230 7.88 -12.31 -20.15
C ARG A 230 6.54 -11.81 -19.56
N ASP A 231 5.65 -12.72 -19.18
CA ASP A 231 4.35 -12.44 -18.59
C ASP A 231 4.40 -12.16 -17.07
N ARG A 232 5.61 -12.16 -16.47
CA ARG A 232 5.82 -11.99 -15.03
C ARG A 232 6.58 -10.73 -14.61
N VAL A 233 6.75 -9.75 -15.50
CA VAL A 233 7.40 -8.49 -15.11
C VAL A 233 6.55 -7.79 -14.04
N PRO A 234 7.04 -7.63 -12.80
CA PRO A 234 6.28 -6.93 -11.77
C PRO A 234 6.25 -5.44 -12.09
N LEU A 235 5.07 -4.85 -12.02
CA LEU A 235 4.85 -3.44 -12.31
C LEU A 235 5.06 -2.60 -11.04
N PRO A 236 5.98 -1.62 -11.06
CA PRO A 236 6.18 -0.74 -9.91
C PRO A 236 5.07 0.32 -9.84
N LEU A 237 4.17 0.19 -8.88
CA LEU A 237 3.21 1.23 -8.53
C LEU A 237 3.83 2.21 -7.54
N VAL A 238 4.14 3.40 -8.03
CA VAL A 238 4.87 4.42 -7.28
C VAL A 238 3.95 5.59 -6.91
N SER A 239 3.99 6.02 -5.65
CA SER A 239 3.19 7.15 -5.16
C SER A 239 3.92 7.96 -4.09
N ILE A 240 3.54 9.24 -3.94
CA ILE A 240 3.94 10.08 -2.81
C ILE A 240 2.70 10.64 -2.12
N GLU A 241 2.60 10.39 -0.82
CA GLU A 241 1.59 10.99 0.06
C GLU A 241 2.23 12.07 0.92
N TYR A 242 1.59 13.23 1.09
CA TYR A 242 2.10 14.33 1.92
C TYR A 242 0.97 15.19 2.49
N GLY A 243 1.23 15.99 3.53
CA GLY A 243 0.22 16.89 4.09
C GLY A 243 0.75 17.76 5.22
N LYS A 244 -0.10 18.66 5.73
CA LYS A 244 0.29 19.55 6.83
C LYS A 244 0.55 18.75 8.10
N GLY A 245 1.78 18.81 8.62
CA GLY A 245 2.20 18.03 9.79
C GLY A 245 2.39 16.53 9.51
N ILE A 246 2.25 16.11 8.25
CA ILE A 246 2.39 14.71 7.82
C ILE A 246 3.72 14.61 7.07
N PRO A 247 4.72 13.89 7.61
CA PRO A 247 5.95 13.61 6.90
C PRO A 247 5.63 12.93 5.56
N PRO A 248 6.18 13.43 4.44
CA PRO A 248 5.91 12.86 3.13
C PRO A 248 6.40 11.42 3.06
N ARG A 249 5.65 10.55 2.40
CA ARG A 249 5.96 9.14 2.21
C ARG A 249 6.02 8.82 0.74
N PHE A 250 7.16 8.28 0.31
CA PHE A 250 7.29 7.58 -0.96
C PHE A 250 6.92 6.11 -0.75
N SER A 251 6.03 5.59 -1.59
CA SER A 251 5.59 4.19 -1.57
C SER A 251 5.84 3.55 -2.94
N ARG A 252 6.36 2.33 -2.93
CA ARG A 252 6.54 1.47 -4.10
C ARG A 252 5.89 0.11 -3.81
N HIS A 253 4.88 -0.24 -4.58
CA HIS A 253 4.24 -1.54 -4.53
C HIS A 253 4.55 -2.29 -5.83
N LEU A 254 5.00 -3.53 -5.73
CA LEU A 254 5.16 -4.40 -6.90
C LEU A 254 3.84 -5.12 -7.16
N ILE A 255 3.31 -4.95 -8.36
CA ILE A 255 2.06 -5.57 -8.79
C ILE A 255 2.41 -6.64 -9.82
N GLU A 256 1.95 -7.86 -9.58
CA GLU A 256 2.06 -8.93 -10.57
C GLU A 256 1.22 -8.56 -11.81
N PHE A 257 1.80 -8.66 -13.00
CA PHE A 257 1.10 -8.33 -14.25
C PHE A 257 -0.23 -9.08 -14.38
N MET A 258 -0.24 -10.37 -14.03
CA MET A 258 -1.43 -11.22 -14.04
C MET A 258 -2.57 -10.71 -13.13
N ALA A 259 -2.27 -9.93 -12.08
CA ALA A 259 -3.30 -9.31 -11.26
C ALA A 259 -4.07 -8.21 -12.02
N LEU A 260 -3.51 -7.66 -13.09
CA LEU A 260 -4.20 -6.72 -13.97
C LEU A 260 -5.10 -7.40 -15.00
N CYS A 261 -4.83 -8.66 -15.35
CA CYS A 261 -5.50 -9.39 -16.45
C CYS A 261 -7.01 -9.66 -16.26
N GLY A 262 -7.62 -9.19 -15.17
CA GLY A 262 -9.08 -9.19 -14.97
C GLY A 262 -9.59 -7.91 -14.30
N CYS A 263 -8.74 -6.88 -14.17
CA CYS A 263 -9.12 -5.61 -13.56
C CYS A 263 -9.76 -4.70 -14.62
N GLU A 264 -11.07 -4.51 -14.53
CA GLU A 264 -11.76 -3.49 -15.33
C GLU A 264 -11.49 -2.08 -14.78
N TYR A 265 -11.52 -1.08 -15.68
CA TYR A 265 -11.41 0.30 -15.26
C TYR A 265 -12.60 0.69 -14.39
N ASN A 266 -12.32 1.15 -13.18
CA ASN A 266 -13.30 1.80 -12.32
C ASN A 266 -13.25 3.32 -12.54
N PRO A 267 -14.22 3.94 -13.26
CA PRO A 267 -14.24 5.40 -13.45
C PRO A 267 -14.45 6.17 -12.14
N GLU A 268 -14.98 5.50 -11.12
CA GLU A 268 -15.23 6.04 -9.78
C GLU A 268 -14.11 5.68 -8.79
N TRP A 269 -12.93 5.28 -9.27
CA TRP A 269 -11.80 4.85 -8.43
C TRP A 269 -11.42 5.84 -7.33
N ARG A 270 -11.68 7.13 -7.52
CA ARG A 270 -11.46 8.17 -6.51
C ARG A 270 -12.28 7.92 -5.24
N LYS A 271 -13.46 7.30 -5.33
CA LYS A 271 -14.27 6.89 -4.17
C LYS A 271 -13.61 5.78 -3.36
N LEU A 272 -12.64 5.06 -3.92
CA LEU A 272 -11.87 4.04 -3.20
C LEU A 272 -10.84 4.66 -2.25
N LEU A 273 -10.42 5.92 -2.48
CA LEU A 273 -9.41 6.58 -1.64
C LEU A 273 -9.94 7.04 -0.28
N ASN A 274 -11.25 7.35 -0.19
CA ASN A 274 -11.89 7.85 1.01
C ASN A 274 -13.29 7.28 1.16
N CYS A 275 -13.69 6.92 2.38
CA CYS A 275 -15.05 6.44 2.67
C CYS A 275 -16.15 7.51 2.53
N THR A 276 -15.80 8.81 2.60
CA THR A 276 -16.77 9.91 2.70
C THR A 276 -16.93 10.70 1.41
N CYS A 277 -15.83 11.24 0.89
CA CYS A 277 -15.84 12.13 -0.28
C CYS A 277 -14.61 11.88 -1.15
N PRO A 278 -14.76 11.71 -2.48
CA PRO A 278 -13.63 11.52 -3.38
C PRO A 278 -12.71 12.75 -3.40
N PRO A 279 -11.38 12.57 -3.56
CA PRO A 279 -10.44 13.67 -3.70
C PRO A 279 -10.70 14.51 -4.94
N GLY A 280 -10.38 15.80 -4.85
CA GLY A 280 -10.29 16.68 -6.02
C GLY A 280 -9.01 16.48 -6.83
N SER A 281 -8.87 17.20 -7.94
CA SER A 281 -7.66 17.19 -8.75
C SER A 281 -6.53 18.01 -8.10
N LEU A 282 -5.31 17.47 -8.11
CA LEU A 282 -4.13 18.15 -7.60
C LEU A 282 -3.55 19.11 -8.65
N LYS A 283 -3.36 20.37 -8.26
CA LYS A 283 -2.63 21.38 -9.04
C LYS A 283 -1.27 21.63 -8.41
N LEU A 284 -0.20 21.40 -9.16
CA LEU A 284 1.17 21.61 -8.70
C LEU A 284 1.61 23.06 -8.94
N LYS A 285 2.47 23.58 -8.06
CA LYS A 285 3.01 24.94 -8.18
C LYS A 285 3.89 25.13 -9.42
N SER A 286 4.51 24.07 -9.92
CA SER A 286 5.26 24.09 -11.19
C SER A 286 4.38 24.26 -12.43
N GLY A 287 3.06 24.04 -12.31
CA GLY A 287 2.17 23.97 -13.46
C GLY A 287 2.26 22.66 -14.24
N ALA A 288 2.98 21.64 -13.74
CA ALA A 288 2.99 20.32 -14.35
C ALA A 288 1.56 19.78 -14.51
N LYS A 289 1.27 19.25 -15.70
CA LYS A 289 -0.07 18.80 -16.11
C LYS A 289 -0.40 17.47 -15.43
N ASP A 290 -1.62 17.38 -14.90
CA ASP A 290 -2.21 16.10 -14.50
C ASP A 290 -2.56 15.30 -15.77
N VAL A 291 -1.95 14.13 -15.93
CA VAL A 291 -2.03 13.27 -17.12
C VAL A 291 -2.84 12.01 -16.86
N GLU A 292 -3.69 11.97 -15.83
CA GLU A 292 -4.53 10.79 -15.53
C GLU A 292 -5.22 10.20 -16.77
N TYR A 293 -5.89 11.06 -17.54
CA TYR A 293 -6.65 10.70 -18.72
C TYR A 293 -5.87 10.89 -20.04
N ASP A 294 -4.59 11.27 -19.95
CA ASP A 294 -3.75 11.53 -21.11
C ASP A 294 -2.90 10.30 -21.43
N PHE A 295 -3.25 9.63 -22.53
CA PHE A 295 -2.57 8.45 -23.06
C PHE A 295 -1.93 8.75 -24.42
N SER A 296 -1.70 10.02 -24.78
CA SER A 296 -1.09 10.38 -26.07
C SER A 296 0.37 9.95 -26.18
N ASP A 297 1.06 9.82 -25.05
CA ASP A 297 2.46 9.41 -24.95
C ASP A 297 2.66 7.89 -24.91
N SER A 298 1.58 7.10 -25.10
CA SER A 298 1.62 5.63 -25.20
C SER A 298 2.32 5.18 -26.49
N VAL A 299 3.62 5.42 -26.56
CA VAL A 299 4.51 4.98 -27.64
C VAL A 299 5.45 3.95 -27.04
N VAL A 300 4.94 2.74 -26.90
CA VAL A 300 5.49 1.47 -27.40
C VAL A 300 4.31 0.51 -27.21
N PRO A 301 3.73 -0.10 -28.27
CA PRO A 301 3.01 -1.35 -28.05
C PRO A 301 4.03 -2.21 -27.33
N LEU A 302 3.76 -2.64 -26.09
CA LEU A 302 4.39 -3.88 -25.66
C LEU A 302 3.98 -4.84 -26.79
N ASP A 303 4.92 -5.18 -27.67
CA ASP A 303 4.81 -6.37 -28.49
C ASP A 303 4.82 -7.51 -27.46
N LEU A 304 3.64 -7.74 -26.86
CA LEU A 304 3.27 -8.81 -25.95
C LEU A 304 3.09 -10.08 -26.78
#